data_AF-A0A0W8JI75-F1
#
_entry.id   AF-A0A0W8JI75-F1
#
_cell.length_a   1.000
_cell.length_b   1.000
_cell.length_c   1.000
_cell.angle_alpha   90.00
_cell.angle_beta   90.00
_cell.angle_gamma   90.00
#
_symmetry.space_group_name_H-M   'P 1'
#
loop_
_entity.id
_entity.type
_entity.pdbx_description
1 polymer ?
#
loop_
_entity_poly.entity_id
_entity_poly.type
_entity_poly.pdbx_seq_one_letter_code
_entity_poly.pdbx_strand_id
1 'polypeptide(L)'
;MKYFLLLVFAASFSVNANVWDTLKDTPATKYDIGRVYFDIGAYEMSKTLEGKDVGKTHYEFSKVTSLVTDGKLGLKFSYQARGKYIKKEDCDAFLSVSRKMFPSNKIVNDIWPELDDSHKKEIVDSLVFQADLMNKDNSSVLVECR
;
A
#
# COMPACT_ATOMS: atom_id res chain seq x y z
N MET A 1 -1.78 70.79 28.41
CA MET A 1 -3.11 70.48 29.00
C MET A 1 -3.88 69.62 28.01
N LYS A 2 -4.42 68.50 28.48
CA LYS A 2 -5.50 67.65 27.89
C LYS A 2 -5.09 66.78 26.68
N TYR A 3 -4.86 65.46 26.87
CA TYR A 3 -5.83 64.33 27.00
C TYR A 3 -6.61 64.13 25.68
N PHE A 4 -6.76 62.97 25.04
CA PHE A 4 -6.97 61.58 25.49
C PHE A 4 -6.94 60.70 24.20
N LEU A 5 -6.07 59.69 24.05
CA LEU A 5 -6.36 58.24 24.17
C LEU A 5 -7.61 57.72 23.41
N LEU A 6 -7.40 56.93 22.34
CA LEU A 6 -8.26 55.82 21.88
C LEU A 6 -7.47 54.99 20.84
N LEU A 7 -6.76 53.94 21.29
CA LEU A 7 -7.16 52.52 21.23
C LEU A 7 -6.94 51.87 19.85
N VAL A 8 -5.69 51.45 19.65
CA VAL A 8 -5.29 50.43 18.68
C VAL A 8 -5.65 49.07 19.27
N PHE A 9 -6.66 48.40 18.71
CA PHE A 9 -6.89 46.97 18.96
C PHE A 9 -7.35 46.32 17.65
N ALA A 10 -6.43 46.24 16.69
CA ALA A 10 -6.53 45.25 15.63
C ALA A 10 -5.77 44.01 16.10
N ALA A 11 -6.50 43.03 16.61
CA ALA A 11 -5.98 41.71 16.89
C ALA A 11 -5.36 41.13 15.61
N SER A 12 -4.08 40.80 15.66
CA SER A 12 -3.44 39.95 14.65
C SER A 12 -2.71 38.86 15.39
N PHE A 13 -3.47 37.83 15.75
CA PHE A 13 -2.92 36.51 16.00
C PHE A 13 -2.39 35.98 14.66
N SER A 14 -1.12 36.23 14.35
CA SER A 14 -0.42 35.47 13.31
C SER A 14 0.32 34.34 13.99
N VAL A 15 -0.45 33.28 14.19
CA VAL A 15 -0.08 31.91 14.51
C VAL A 15 1.32 31.59 13.96
N ASN A 16 2.17 31.07 14.84
CA ASN A 16 3.38 30.32 14.50
C ASN A 16 3.08 29.42 13.30
N ALA A 17 3.57 29.81 12.11
CA ALA A 17 3.46 29.00 10.91
C ALA A 17 3.98 27.61 11.25
N ASN A 18 3.03 26.71 11.25
CA ASN A 18 3.14 25.40 11.83
C ASN A 18 4.05 24.60 10.91
N VAL A 19 4.82 23.66 11.43
CA VAL A 19 5.58 22.70 10.62
C VAL A 19 4.67 22.02 9.57
N TRP A 20 3.35 22.00 9.78
CA TRP A 20 2.33 21.63 8.80
C TRP A 20 2.27 22.49 7.52
N ASP A 21 2.63 23.77 7.56
CA ASP A 21 2.70 24.62 6.37
C ASP A 21 3.99 24.35 5.57
N THR A 22 5.08 23.96 6.25
CA THR A 22 6.31 23.46 5.60
C THR A 22 6.10 22.08 4.97
N LEU A 23 5.25 21.24 5.56
CA LEU A 23 4.82 19.97 4.96
C LEU A 23 3.95 20.14 3.70
N LYS A 24 3.39 21.34 3.44
CA LYS A 24 2.64 21.66 2.21
C LYS A 24 3.54 22.03 1.02
N ASP A 25 4.84 22.29 1.25
CA ASP A 25 5.72 22.95 0.27
C ASP A 25 6.58 21.98 -0.58
N THR A 26 6.42 20.66 -0.42
CA THR A 26 7.03 19.68 -1.33
C THR A 26 5.92 18.92 -2.07
N PRO A 27 5.78 19.05 -3.40
CA PRO A 27 4.77 18.31 -4.14
C PRO A 27 5.10 16.82 -4.05
N ALA A 28 4.21 16.03 -3.45
CA ALA A 28 4.29 14.57 -3.59
C ALA A 28 4.26 14.25 -5.09
N THR A 29 5.28 13.52 -5.58
CA THR A 29 5.27 13.13 -6.98
C THR A 29 4.08 12.20 -7.22
N LYS A 30 3.59 12.09 -8.47
CA LYS A 30 2.54 11.12 -8.80
C LYS A 30 2.90 9.70 -8.39
N TYR A 31 4.19 9.37 -8.39
CA TYR A 31 4.71 8.11 -7.89
C TYR A 31 4.50 7.96 -6.37
N ASP A 32 4.84 8.99 -5.58
CA ASP A 32 4.66 8.98 -4.12
C ASP A 32 3.19 8.83 -3.72
N ILE A 33 2.30 9.50 -4.46
CA ILE A 33 0.85 9.33 -4.30
C ILE A 33 0.49 7.86 -4.52
N GLY A 34 0.90 7.26 -5.64
CA GLY A 34 0.62 5.85 -5.90
C GLY A 34 1.16 4.91 -4.84
N ARG A 35 2.37 5.16 -4.33
CA ARG A 35 2.94 4.39 -3.22
C ARG A 35 2.05 4.44 -1.98
N VAL A 36 1.58 5.62 -1.58
CA VAL A 36 0.66 5.77 -0.44
C VAL A 36 -0.64 5.01 -0.66
N TYR A 37 -1.21 5.06 -1.87
CA TYR A 37 -2.41 4.27 -2.18
C TYR A 37 -2.16 2.75 -2.12
N PHE A 38 -0.99 2.27 -2.55
CA PHE A 38 -0.61 0.87 -2.39
C PHE A 38 -0.42 0.48 -0.93
N ASP A 39 0.17 1.36 -0.10
CA ASP A 39 0.32 1.15 1.34
C ASP A 39 -1.05 1.03 2.04
N ILE A 40 -1.96 1.96 1.74
CA ILE A 40 -3.34 1.95 2.27
C ILE A 40 -4.11 0.72 1.77
N GLY A 41 -4.02 0.42 0.47
CA GLY A 41 -4.66 -0.74 -0.13
C GLY A 41 -4.17 -2.04 0.50
N ALA A 42 -2.87 -2.21 0.69
CA ALA A 42 -2.29 -3.37 1.36
C ALA A 42 -2.76 -3.50 2.82
N TYR A 43 -2.87 -2.38 3.53
CA TYR A 43 -3.38 -2.35 4.91
C TYR A 43 -4.85 -2.81 4.98
N GLU A 44 -5.72 -2.25 4.14
CA GLU A 44 -7.14 -2.61 4.11
C GLU A 44 -7.35 -4.05 3.63
N MET A 45 -6.57 -4.51 2.64
CA MET A 45 -6.56 -5.91 2.22
C MET A 45 -6.11 -6.84 3.35
N SER A 46 -5.08 -6.47 4.11
CA SER A 46 -4.64 -7.25 5.28
C SER A 46 -5.76 -7.41 6.29
N LYS A 47 -6.39 -6.32 6.72
CA LYS A 47 -7.51 -6.37 7.68
C LYS A 47 -8.68 -7.20 7.19
N THR A 48 -8.93 -7.15 5.87
CA THR A 48 -10.03 -7.87 5.27
C THR A 48 -9.73 -9.36 5.09
N LEU A 49 -8.48 -9.73 4.85
CA LEU A 49 -8.10 -11.09 4.47
C LEU A 49 -7.52 -11.90 5.63
N GLU A 50 -6.88 -11.27 6.61
CA GLU A 50 -6.19 -11.95 7.71
C GLU A 50 -7.05 -13.05 8.37
N GLY A 51 -6.46 -14.23 8.48
CA GLY A 51 -7.08 -15.43 9.03
C GLY A 51 -8.08 -16.14 8.11
N LYS A 52 -8.37 -15.62 6.90
CA LYS A 52 -9.27 -16.30 5.95
C LYS A 52 -8.57 -17.46 5.25
N ASP A 53 -9.28 -18.57 5.11
CA ASP A 53 -8.82 -19.72 4.35
C ASP A 53 -8.68 -19.40 2.85
N VAL A 54 -7.62 -19.94 2.23
CA VAL A 54 -7.41 -19.83 0.80
C VAL A 54 -8.06 -21.01 0.09
N GLY A 55 -9.36 -20.89 -0.19
CA GLY A 55 -10.13 -21.92 -0.89
C GLY A 55 -10.19 -23.24 -0.12
N LYS A 56 -9.81 -24.36 -0.75
CA LYS A 56 -9.77 -25.69 -0.12
C LYS A 56 -8.34 -26.13 0.25
N THR A 57 -7.43 -25.18 0.45
CA THR A 57 -6.03 -25.46 0.80
C THR A 57 -5.83 -25.52 2.32
N HIS A 58 -4.59 -25.81 2.75
CA HIS A 58 -4.20 -25.72 4.18
C HIS A 58 -3.70 -24.33 4.59
N TYR A 59 -3.81 -23.35 3.70
CA TYR A 59 -3.28 -22.01 3.89
C TYR A 59 -4.36 -21.03 4.30
N GLU A 60 -3.98 -20.10 5.16
CA GLU A 60 -4.72 -18.91 5.51
C GLU A 60 -3.97 -17.67 5.03
N PHE A 61 -4.68 -16.58 4.80
CA PHE A 61 -4.06 -15.27 4.66
C PHE A 61 -3.47 -14.81 5.99
N SER A 62 -2.22 -14.34 5.96
CA SER A 62 -1.56 -13.74 7.11
C SER A 62 -1.55 -12.22 6.98
N LYS A 63 -0.98 -11.68 5.89
CA LYS A 63 -0.81 -10.24 5.70
C LYS A 63 -0.66 -9.88 4.23
N VAL A 64 -0.97 -8.65 3.87
CA VAL A 64 -0.60 -8.02 2.60
C VAL A 64 0.26 -6.80 2.90
N THR A 65 1.36 -6.65 2.17
CA THR A 65 2.25 -5.47 2.29
C THR A 65 2.48 -4.89 0.90
N SER A 66 2.57 -3.58 0.80
CA SER A 66 3.13 -2.95 -0.38
C SER A 66 4.60 -3.31 -0.50
N LEU A 67 5.10 -3.32 -1.74
CA LEU A 67 6.52 -3.51 -2.00
C LEU A 67 6.98 -2.56 -3.12
N VAL A 68 8.26 -2.22 -3.06
CA VAL A 68 8.95 -1.49 -4.12
C VAL A 68 10.13 -2.35 -4.55
N THR A 69 10.23 -2.66 -5.83
CA THR A 69 11.35 -3.40 -6.42
C THR A 69 11.77 -2.71 -7.70
N ASP A 70 13.02 -2.27 -7.76
CA ASP A 70 13.59 -1.55 -8.92
C ASP A 70 12.72 -0.35 -9.36
N GLY A 71 12.17 0.38 -8.39
CA GLY A 71 11.29 1.53 -8.65
C GLY A 71 9.87 1.17 -9.09
N LYS A 72 9.51 -0.12 -9.14
CA LYS A 72 8.15 -0.58 -9.47
C LYS A 72 7.36 -0.86 -8.20
N LEU A 73 6.10 -0.44 -8.21
CA LEU A 73 5.15 -0.70 -7.12
C LEU A 73 4.55 -2.10 -7.24
N GLY A 74 4.13 -2.64 -6.10
CA GLY A 74 3.61 -3.99 -6.05
C GLY A 74 3.01 -4.35 -4.71
N LEU A 75 2.57 -5.60 -4.61
CA LEU A 75 2.04 -6.18 -3.38
C LEU A 75 2.69 -7.54 -3.10
N LYS A 76 2.97 -7.76 -1.81
CA LYS A 76 3.43 -9.02 -1.27
C LYS A 76 2.34 -9.60 -0.40
N PHE A 77 1.89 -10.81 -0.74
CA PHE A 77 0.88 -11.55 -0.02
C PHE A 77 1.55 -12.63 0.83
N SER A 78 1.33 -12.58 2.12
CA SER A 78 1.80 -13.59 3.06
C SER A 78 0.69 -14.57 3.35
N TYR A 79 0.96 -15.84 3.09
CA TYR A 79 0.09 -16.99 3.33
C TYR A 79 0.72 -17.86 4.41
N GLN A 80 -0.06 -18.39 5.33
CA GLN A 80 0.44 -19.22 6.42
C GLN A 80 -0.22 -20.59 6.47
N ALA A 81 0.58 -21.62 6.71
CA ALA A 81 0.14 -22.99 6.96
C ALA A 81 1.10 -23.67 7.96
N ARG A 82 0.76 -24.85 8.48
CA ARG A 82 1.75 -25.64 9.23
C ARG A 82 2.88 -26.05 8.29
N GLY A 83 4.13 -26.02 8.76
CA GLY A 83 5.32 -26.24 7.92
C GLY A 83 5.26 -27.48 7.00
N LYS A 84 4.68 -28.60 7.47
CA LYS A 84 4.54 -29.83 6.67
C LYS A 84 3.66 -29.70 5.42
N TYR A 85 2.83 -28.67 5.34
CA TYR A 85 1.96 -28.41 4.19
C TYR A 85 2.56 -27.39 3.23
N ILE A 86 3.70 -26.78 3.57
CA ILE A 86 4.29 -25.73 2.76
C ILE A 86 5.19 -26.33 1.70
N LYS A 87 4.86 -26.05 0.44
CA LYS A 87 5.53 -26.60 -0.73
C LYS A 87 5.90 -25.52 -1.71
N LYS A 88 7.07 -25.65 -2.35
CA LYS A 88 7.53 -24.69 -3.36
C LYS A 88 6.65 -24.74 -4.61
N GLU A 89 6.10 -25.92 -4.91
CA GLU A 89 5.23 -26.16 -6.05
C GLU A 89 3.92 -25.36 -5.98
N ASP A 90 3.54 -24.87 -4.80
CA ASP A 90 2.34 -24.06 -4.63
C ASP A 90 2.53 -22.60 -5.09
N CYS A 91 3.76 -22.16 -5.38
CA CYS A 91 4.08 -20.77 -5.70
C CYS A 91 3.27 -20.20 -6.85
N ASP A 92 3.18 -20.90 -7.98
CA ASP A 92 2.47 -20.41 -9.17
C ASP A 92 0.98 -20.19 -8.89
N ALA A 93 0.38 -21.09 -8.09
CA ALA A 93 -1.01 -20.97 -7.68
C ALA A 93 -1.22 -19.75 -6.78
N PHE A 94 -0.37 -19.54 -5.78
CA PHE A 94 -0.49 -18.40 -4.85
C PHE A 94 -0.19 -17.05 -5.52
N LEU A 95 0.78 -16.99 -6.44
CA LEU A 95 1.01 -15.81 -7.28
C LEU A 95 -0.20 -15.53 -8.18
N SER A 96 -0.83 -16.56 -8.77
CA SER A 96 -2.05 -16.37 -9.56
C SER A 96 -3.22 -15.87 -8.71
N VAL A 97 -3.39 -16.40 -7.50
CA VAL A 97 -4.43 -15.94 -6.57
C VAL A 97 -4.20 -14.48 -6.18
N SER A 98 -2.97 -14.12 -5.82
CA SER A 98 -2.54 -12.75 -5.49
C SER A 98 -2.90 -11.76 -6.62
N ARG A 99 -2.53 -12.08 -7.86
CA ARG A 99 -2.83 -11.24 -9.04
C ARG A 99 -4.33 -11.06 -9.28
N LYS A 100 -5.15 -12.09 -9.01
CA LYS A 100 -6.61 -12.02 -9.21
C LYS A 100 -7.32 -11.21 -8.13
N MET A 101 -6.76 -11.14 -6.92
CA MET A 101 -7.37 -10.37 -5.82
C MET A 101 -7.15 -8.88 -5.94
N PHE A 102 -6.10 -8.45 -6.63
CA PHE A 102 -5.82 -7.04 -6.83
C PHE A 102 -6.36 -6.58 -8.19
N PRO A 103 -7.40 -5.72 -8.22
CA PRO A 103 -7.96 -5.22 -9.47
C PRO A 103 -7.05 -4.14 -10.07
N SER A 104 -5.88 -4.52 -10.59
CA SER A 104 -4.81 -3.61 -11.05
C SER A 104 -5.31 -2.50 -11.97
N ASN A 105 -6.15 -2.84 -12.96
CA ASN A 105 -6.71 -1.85 -13.89
C ASN A 105 -7.54 -0.79 -13.19
N LYS A 106 -8.37 -1.18 -12.22
CA LYS A 106 -9.20 -0.24 -11.47
C LYS A 106 -8.32 0.66 -10.61
N ILE A 107 -7.39 0.06 -9.86
CA ILE A 107 -6.47 0.80 -8.98
C ILE A 107 -5.68 1.85 -9.78
N VAL A 108 -5.09 1.46 -10.91
CA VAL A 108 -4.30 2.38 -11.75
C VAL A 108 -5.15 3.52 -12.29
N ASN A 109 -6.41 3.25 -12.67
CA ASN A 109 -7.35 4.29 -13.10
C ASN A 109 -7.77 5.22 -11.95
N ASP A 110 -7.93 4.70 -10.73
CA ASP A 110 -8.33 5.48 -9.57
C ASP A 110 -7.18 6.39 -9.07
N ILE A 111 -5.93 5.90 -9.13
CA ILE A 111 -4.74 6.65 -8.67
C ILE A 111 -4.26 7.66 -9.72
N TRP A 112 -4.21 7.26 -11.00
CA TRP A 112 -3.66 8.07 -12.09
C TRP A 112 -4.66 8.22 -13.24
N PRO A 113 -5.82 8.85 -13.00
CA PRO A 113 -6.88 8.96 -14.01
C PRO A 113 -6.45 9.72 -15.27
N GLU A 114 -5.49 10.64 -15.14
CA GLU A 114 -5.00 11.54 -16.19
C GLU A 114 -3.99 10.91 -17.16
N LEU A 115 -3.46 9.73 -16.85
CA LEU A 115 -2.60 9.00 -17.78
C LEU A 115 -3.42 8.42 -18.94
N ASP A 116 -2.81 8.33 -20.11
CA ASP A 116 -3.42 7.60 -21.23
C ASP A 116 -3.40 6.09 -21.02
N ASP A 117 -4.16 5.37 -21.84
CA ASP A 117 -4.33 3.92 -21.73
C ASP A 117 -3.01 3.15 -21.95
N SER A 118 -2.08 3.69 -22.74
CA SER A 118 -0.79 3.06 -22.98
C SER A 118 0.07 3.07 -21.72
N HIS A 119 0.20 4.23 -21.08
CA HIS A 119 0.95 4.37 -19.82
C HIS A 119 0.29 3.59 -18.68
N LYS A 120 -1.05 3.60 -18.59
CA LYS A 120 -1.78 2.81 -17.59
C LYS A 120 -1.55 1.32 -17.78
N LYS A 121 -1.58 0.83 -19.02
CA LYS A 121 -1.28 -0.57 -19.34
C LYS A 121 0.15 -0.94 -18.96
N GLU A 122 1.13 -0.08 -19.26
CA GLU A 122 2.52 -0.28 -18.86
C GLU A 122 2.66 -0.40 -17.34
N ILE A 123 2.01 0.48 -16.58
CA ILE A 123 2.00 0.40 -15.11
C ILE A 123 1.44 -0.94 -14.66
N VAL A 124 0.24 -1.32 -15.14
CA VAL A 124 -0.41 -2.60 -14.79
C VAL A 124 0.48 -3.80 -15.09
N ASP A 125 1.08 -3.84 -16.27
CA ASP A 125 1.95 -4.94 -16.71
C ASP A 125 3.27 -4.98 -15.93
N SER A 126 3.69 -3.84 -15.37
CA SER A 126 4.91 -3.71 -14.55
C SER A 126 4.72 -3.95 -13.05
N LEU A 127 3.47 -4.05 -12.57
CA LEU A 127 3.18 -4.25 -11.15
C LEU A 127 3.80 -5.55 -10.65
N VAL A 128 4.50 -5.46 -9.53
CA VAL A 128 5.20 -6.61 -8.94
C VAL A 128 4.27 -7.33 -7.97
N PHE A 129 4.16 -8.65 -8.11
CA PHE A 129 3.42 -9.49 -7.18
C PHE A 129 4.36 -10.52 -6.60
N GLN A 130 4.39 -10.60 -5.27
CA GLN A 130 5.16 -11.59 -4.53
C GLN A 130 4.24 -12.36 -3.60
N ALA A 131 4.59 -13.60 -3.29
CA ALA A 131 3.92 -14.39 -2.27
C ALA A 131 4.93 -15.02 -1.31
N ASP A 132 4.70 -14.87 -0.01
CA ASP A 132 5.47 -15.54 1.04
C ASP A 132 4.64 -16.69 1.61
N LEU A 133 5.17 -17.91 1.60
CA LEU A 133 4.58 -19.07 2.26
C LEU A 133 5.26 -19.25 3.63
N MET A 134 4.52 -18.95 4.68
CA MET A 134 5.01 -18.80 6.05
C MET A 134 4.56 -19.95 6.93
N ASN A 135 5.44 -20.42 7.80
CA ASN A 135 5.05 -21.39 8.81
C ASN A 135 4.23 -20.71 9.91
N LYS A 136 2.98 -21.16 10.09
CA LYS A 136 2.04 -20.64 11.09
C LYS A 136 2.56 -20.79 12.53
N ASP A 137 3.40 -21.79 12.80
CA ASP A 137 3.83 -22.12 14.16
C ASP A 137 4.94 -21.18 14.69
N ASN A 138 5.76 -20.61 13.80
CA ASN A 138 6.91 -19.78 14.17
C ASN A 138 7.07 -18.51 13.33
N SER A 139 6.12 -18.22 12.43
CA SER A 139 6.11 -17.07 11.52
C SER A 139 7.31 -16.98 10.57
N SER A 140 8.09 -18.04 10.39
CA SER A 140 9.22 -18.03 9.45
C SER A 140 8.73 -18.15 8.02
N VAL A 141 9.24 -17.30 7.11
CA VAL A 141 9.07 -17.51 5.66
C VAL A 141 9.85 -18.76 5.26
N LEU A 142 9.16 -19.76 4.71
CA LEU A 142 9.78 -21.00 4.23
C LEU A 142 9.98 -20.98 2.71
N VAL A 143 9.10 -20.31 1.98
CA VAL A 143 9.19 -20.17 0.53
C VAL A 143 8.83 -18.73 0.14
N GLU A 144 9.71 -18.09 -0.62
CA GLU A 144 9.42 -16.83 -1.33
C GLU A 144 9.11 -17.14 -2.79
N CYS A 145 7.97 -16.65 -3.28
CA CYS A 145 7.50 -16.82 -4.64
C CYS A 145 7.59 -15.48 -5.38
N ARG A 146 8.31 -15.45 -6.51
CA ARG A 146 8.52 -14.27 -7.35
C ARG A 146 8.33 -14.62 -8.82
#